data_AF-A0AAV4NZ70-F1
#
_entry.id   AF-A0AAV4NZ70-F1
#
_cell.length_a   1.000
_cell.length_b   1.000
_cell.length_c   1.000
_cell.angle_alpha   90.00
_cell.angle_beta   90.00
_cell.angle_gamma   90.00
#
_symmetry.space_group_name_H-M   'P 1'
#
loop_
_entity.id
_entity.type
_entity.pdbx_description
1 polymer ?
#
loop_
_entity_poly.entity_id
_entity_poly.type
_entity_poly.pdbx_seq_one_letter_code
_entity_poly.pdbx_strand_id
1 'polypeptide(L)'
;AYSKGADIEEKLIYQLIEKASNKGIWIRDLRYESNIPQTQVNKILKSLESKKLIKSVTSVAASKKKYTCCTILSLIVLLLGYLQLEKVIADKLTDPVSRRNASFKSSKTICDYINNLKISKVQLSIQDIEAILNTLVYDGKVEKSVACHTSPSGEENLTNMYGIIKPHLSSCALMRIPCGGCPVHSECREGDVISPTTCPYMKEWLEF
;
A
#
# COMPACT_ATOMS: atom_id res chain seq x y z
N ALA A 1 -2.44 37.92 13.34
CA ALA A 1 -1.55 37.32 14.35
C ALA A 1 -1.52 35.80 14.14
N TYR A 2 -0.52 35.29 13.42
CA TYR A 2 -0.32 33.85 13.22
C TYR A 2 0.43 33.34 14.46
N SER A 3 -0.26 32.65 15.36
CA SER A 3 0.28 32.22 16.65
C SER A 3 1.40 31.21 16.46
N LYS A 4 2.64 31.60 16.80
CA LYS A 4 3.84 30.75 16.78
C LYS A 4 3.69 29.40 17.51
N GLY A 5 2.73 29.27 18.44
CA GLY A 5 2.43 28.01 19.14
C GLY A 5 1.73 26.95 18.28
N ALA A 6 0.93 27.35 17.27
CA ALA A 6 0.16 26.39 16.47
C ALA A 6 1.06 25.52 15.58
N ASP A 7 2.23 26.02 15.16
CA ASP A 7 3.18 25.28 14.33
C ASP A 7 3.91 24.18 15.13
N ILE A 8 4.10 24.38 16.44
CA ILE A 8 4.75 23.42 17.33
C ILE A 8 3.83 22.24 17.61
N GLU A 9 2.56 22.52 17.93
CA GLU A 9 1.51 21.50 18.12
C GLU A 9 1.24 20.73 16.82
N GLU A 10 1.23 21.41 15.67
CA GLU A 10 1.09 20.78 14.35
C GLU A 10 2.26 19.83 14.03
N LYS A 11 3.50 20.24 14.33
CA LYS A 11 4.69 19.40 14.18
C LYS A 11 4.67 18.18 15.10
N LEU A 12 4.26 18.35 16.36
CA LEU A 12 4.17 17.26 17.34
C LEU A 12 3.16 16.20 16.88
N ILE A 13 1.97 16.63 16.44
CA ILE A 13 0.94 15.74 15.90
C ILE A 13 1.44 15.01 14.65
N TYR A 14 2.14 15.69 13.76
CA TYR A 14 2.71 15.07 12.56
C TYR A 14 3.73 13.98 12.92
N GLN A 15 4.65 14.25 13.86
CA GLN A 15 5.64 13.27 14.34
C GLN A 15 4.99 12.04 14.99
N LEU A 16 3.91 12.23 15.75
CA LEU A 16 3.16 11.11 16.34
C LEU A 16 2.48 10.24 15.27
N ILE A 17 1.94 10.86 14.22
CA ILE A 17 1.34 10.13 13.08
C ILE A 17 2.41 9.41 12.28
N GLU A 18 3.59 10.01 12.11
CA GLU A 18 4.74 9.40 11.42
C GLU A 18 5.25 8.16 12.18
N LYS A 19 5.35 8.23 13.51
CA LYS A 19 5.67 7.06 14.36
C LYS A 19 4.66 5.92 14.21
N ALA A 20 3.39 6.24 13.98
CA ALA A 20 2.33 5.24 13.76
C ALA A 20 2.36 4.63 12.34
N SER A 21 3.08 5.26 11.40
CA SER A 21 3.33 4.79 10.03
C SER A 21 2.08 4.16 9.38
N ASN A 22 2.15 2.90 8.94
CA ASN A 22 1.07 2.19 8.24
C ASN A 22 -0.06 1.71 9.16
N LYS A 23 0.12 1.61 10.48
CA LYS A 23 -0.94 1.15 11.40
C LYS A 23 -2.02 2.23 11.59
N GLY A 24 -1.65 3.48 11.36
CA GLY A 24 -2.46 4.66 11.61
C GLY A 24 -2.72 4.87 13.10
N ILE A 25 -3.10 6.08 13.46
CA ILE A 25 -3.36 6.47 14.84
C ILE A 25 -4.80 6.97 14.98
N TRP A 26 -5.43 6.59 16.09
CA TRP A 26 -6.78 7.01 16.41
C TRP A 26 -6.77 8.43 17.00
N ILE A 27 -7.81 9.23 16.77
CA ILE A 27 -7.94 10.57 17.41
C ILE A 27 -7.81 10.49 18.93
N ARG A 28 -8.37 9.46 19.56
CA ARG A 28 -8.32 9.28 21.01
C ARG A 28 -6.88 9.13 21.50
N ASP A 29 -6.10 8.31 20.82
CA ASP A 29 -4.72 8.02 21.21
C ASP A 29 -3.83 9.23 20.88
N LEU A 30 -4.14 9.94 19.78
CA LEU A 30 -3.51 11.19 19.43
C LEU A 30 -3.72 12.28 20.48
N ARG A 31 -4.92 12.35 21.08
CA ARG A 31 -5.22 13.23 22.22
C ARG A 31 -4.44 12.83 23.47
N TYR A 32 -4.36 11.53 23.77
CA TYR A 32 -3.67 11.03 24.95
C TYR A 32 -2.16 11.33 24.89
N GLU A 33 -1.54 11.08 23.74
CA GLU A 33 -0.10 11.28 23.53
C GLU A 33 0.30 12.76 23.37
N SER A 34 -0.58 13.60 22.81
CA SER A 34 -0.28 15.03 22.62
C SER A 34 -0.67 15.91 23.81
N ASN A 35 -1.58 15.45 24.68
CA ASN A 35 -2.19 16.23 25.75
C ASN A 35 -2.88 17.54 25.27
N ILE A 36 -3.38 17.54 24.02
CA ILE A 36 -4.04 18.70 23.40
C ILE A 36 -5.57 18.53 23.42
N PRO A 37 -6.36 19.62 23.64
CA PRO A 37 -7.81 19.61 23.51
C PRO A 37 -8.32 19.12 22.15
N GLN A 38 -9.39 18.32 22.14
CA GLN A 38 -9.94 17.69 20.93
C GLN A 38 -10.31 18.69 19.82
N THR A 39 -10.77 19.89 20.20
CA THR A 39 -11.10 20.97 19.25
C THR A 39 -9.87 21.47 18.48
N GLN A 40 -8.74 21.61 19.16
CA GLN A 40 -7.47 21.99 18.54
C GLN A 40 -6.90 20.85 17.69
N VAL A 41 -6.92 19.61 18.18
CA VAL A 41 -6.52 18.42 17.38
C VAL A 41 -7.32 18.34 16.09
N ASN A 42 -8.64 18.51 16.13
CA ASN A 42 -9.49 18.48 14.93
C ASN A 42 -9.16 19.63 13.95
N LYS A 43 -8.83 20.81 14.47
CA LYS A 43 -8.44 21.96 13.63
C LYS A 43 -7.10 21.72 12.95
N ILE A 44 -6.13 21.15 13.68
CA ILE A 44 -4.81 20.78 13.16
C ILE A 44 -4.93 19.65 12.14
N LEU A 45 -5.73 18.60 12.41
CA LEU A 45 -5.96 17.52 11.46
C LEU A 45 -6.58 18.02 10.16
N LYS A 46 -7.55 18.95 10.21
CA LYS A 46 -8.11 19.60 9.01
C LYS A 46 -7.07 20.46 8.26
N SER A 47 -6.17 21.14 8.99
CA SER A 47 -5.04 21.89 8.40
C SER A 47 -4.04 20.95 7.70
N LEU A 48 -3.73 19.81 8.33
CA LEU A 48 -2.82 18.81 7.77
C LEU A 48 -3.44 18.05 6.58
N GLU A 49 -4.75 17.82 6.60
CA GLU A 49 -5.52 17.22 5.50
C GLU A 49 -5.63 18.20 4.31
N SER A 50 -5.86 19.50 4.56
CA SER A 50 -5.85 20.52 3.49
C SER A 50 -4.45 20.71 2.88
N LYS A 51 -3.40 20.55 3.69
CA LYS A 51 -2.00 20.50 3.23
C LYS A 51 -1.61 19.17 2.57
N LYS A 52 -2.52 18.18 2.49
CA LYS A 52 -2.34 16.83 1.92
C LYS A 52 -1.23 15.99 2.58
N LEU A 53 -0.87 16.30 3.82
CA LEU A 53 0.19 15.58 4.55
C LEU A 53 -0.32 14.30 5.21
N ILE A 54 -1.61 14.26 5.57
CA ILE A 54 -2.28 13.15 6.28
C ILE A 54 -3.61 12.85 5.61
N LYS A 55 -4.03 11.58 5.63
CA LYS A 55 -5.36 11.15 5.15
C LYS A 55 -6.13 10.44 6.27
N SER A 56 -7.42 10.73 6.35
CA SER A 56 -8.35 9.97 7.18
C SER A 56 -8.80 8.69 6.46
N VAL A 57 -8.64 7.54 7.12
CA VAL A 57 -9.04 6.22 6.62
C VAL A 57 -10.00 5.59 7.62
N THR A 58 -11.16 5.13 7.14
CA THR A 58 -12.11 4.36 7.94
C THR A 58 -11.64 2.90 8.01
N SER A 59 -11.57 2.34 9.22
CA SER A 59 -11.18 0.94 9.36
C SER A 59 -12.32 0.01 8.91
N VAL A 60 -11.96 -1.08 8.23
CA VAL A 60 -12.93 -2.10 7.75
C VAL A 60 -13.48 -2.94 8.91
N ALA A 61 -12.69 -3.17 9.96
CA ALA A 61 -13.07 -3.94 11.15
C ALA A 61 -13.74 -3.11 12.27
N ALA A 62 -13.62 -1.77 12.21
CA ALA A 62 -14.23 -0.88 13.19
C ALA A 62 -14.66 0.40 12.48
N SER A 63 -15.93 0.79 12.56
CA SER A 63 -16.50 2.02 11.92
C SER A 63 -15.93 3.35 12.42
N LYS A 64 -14.75 3.35 13.05
CA LYS A 64 -14.03 4.51 13.58
C LYS A 64 -12.94 4.94 12.58
N LYS A 65 -12.61 6.23 12.58
CA LYS A 65 -11.59 6.84 11.69
C LYS A 65 -10.19 6.75 12.28
N LYS A 66 -9.22 6.31 11.47
CA LYS A 66 -7.78 6.37 11.74
C LYS A 66 -7.12 7.40 10.83
N TYR A 67 -6.03 7.99 11.30
CA TYR A 67 -5.22 8.94 10.54
C TYR A 67 -3.88 8.29 10.24
N THR A 68 -3.53 8.22 8.96
CA THR A 68 -2.27 7.65 8.48
C THR A 68 -1.50 8.72 7.72
N CYS A 69 -0.17 8.65 7.79
CA CYS A 69 0.67 9.52 6.98
C CYS A 69 0.32 9.30 5.50
N CYS A 70 0.04 10.40 4.78
CA CYS A 70 -0.51 10.34 3.43
C CYS A 70 0.52 9.82 2.43
N THR A 71 1.82 9.92 2.74
CA THR A 71 2.90 9.77 1.76
C THR A 71 2.99 8.34 1.23
N ILE A 72 3.23 7.33 2.06
CA ILE A 72 3.55 5.98 1.56
C ILE A 72 2.33 5.30 0.93
N LEU A 73 1.16 5.31 1.59
CA LEU A 73 -0.03 4.63 1.08
C LEU A 73 -0.58 5.32 -0.17
N SER A 74 -0.59 6.66 -0.22
CA SER A 74 -1.03 7.36 -1.43
C SER A 74 -0.04 7.19 -2.57
N LEU A 75 1.28 7.15 -2.29
CA LEU A 75 2.27 6.82 -3.30
C LEU A 75 2.06 5.43 -3.88
N ILE A 76 1.84 4.41 -3.04
CA ILE A 76 1.56 3.04 -3.49
C ILE A 76 0.34 3.01 -4.42
N VAL A 77 -0.76 3.68 -4.04
CA VAL A 77 -1.98 3.74 -4.86
C VAL A 77 -1.71 4.42 -6.21
N LEU A 78 -0.94 5.52 -6.22
CA LEU A 78 -0.61 6.24 -7.45
C LEU A 78 0.33 5.45 -8.36
N LEU A 79 1.34 4.78 -7.78
CA LEU A 79 2.26 3.90 -8.51
C LEU A 79 1.51 2.75 -9.16
N LEU A 80 0.65 2.05 -8.41
CA LEU A 80 -0.17 0.96 -8.93
C LEU A 80 -1.14 1.48 -10.01
N GLY A 81 -1.77 2.64 -9.80
CA GLY A 81 -2.66 3.26 -10.78
C GLY A 81 -1.94 3.63 -12.08
N TYR A 82 -0.74 4.21 -11.99
CA TYR A 82 0.10 4.54 -13.14
C TYR A 82 0.49 3.29 -13.94
N LEU A 83 1.04 2.27 -13.28
CA LEU A 83 1.42 1.03 -13.95
C LEU A 83 0.21 0.29 -14.55
N GLN A 84 -0.96 0.36 -13.89
CA GLN A 84 -2.19 -0.23 -14.42
C GLN A 84 -2.64 0.49 -15.69
N LEU A 85 -2.55 1.83 -15.73
CA LEU A 85 -2.87 2.62 -16.91
C LEU A 85 -1.94 2.27 -18.08
N GLU A 86 -0.63 2.21 -17.84
CA GLU A 86 0.36 1.83 -18.84
C GLU A 86 0.10 0.42 -19.38
N LYS A 87 -0.30 -0.52 -18.52
CA LYS A 87 -0.72 -1.86 -18.95
C LYS A 87 -1.97 -1.82 -19.84
N VAL A 88 -2.99 -1.03 -19.50
CA VAL A 88 -4.20 -0.88 -20.32
C VAL A 88 -3.90 -0.26 -21.68
N ILE A 89 -2.98 0.70 -21.73
CA ILE A 89 -2.51 1.31 -22.98
C ILE A 89 -1.76 0.25 -23.82
N ALA A 90 -0.85 -0.49 -23.20
CA ALA A 90 -0.09 -1.54 -23.86
C ALA A 90 -0.97 -2.71 -24.33
N ASP A 91 -2.04 -3.06 -23.61
CA ASP A 91 -2.99 -4.12 -23.97
C ASP A 91 -3.69 -3.86 -25.33
N LYS A 92 -3.66 -2.61 -25.83
CA LYS A 92 -4.15 -2.24 -27.17
C LYS A 92 -3.20 -2.64 -28.30
N LEU A 93 -1.93 -2.96 -28.00
CA LEU A 93 -0.96 -3.41 -28.98
C LEU A 93 -1.23 -4.87 -29.37
N THR A 94 -1.24 -5.13 -30.67
CA THR A 94 -1.52 -6.46 -31.23
C THR A 94 -0.36 -7.43 -31.00
N ASP A 95 0.88 -6.95 -31.17
CA ASP A 95 2.08 -7.78 -31.05
C ASP A 95 2.38 -8.11 -29.58
N PRO A 96 2.49 -9.40 -29.18
CA PRO A 96 2.70 -9.80 -27.80
C PRO A 96 3.99 -9.28 -27.16
N VAL A 97 5.08 -9.20 -27.94
CA VAL A 97 6.39 -8.72 -27.44
C VAL A 97 6.35 -7.21 -27.21
N SER A 98 5.82 -6.47 -28.18
CA SER A 98 5.63 -5.02 -28.09
C SER A 98 4.68 -4.65 -26.96
N ARG A 99 3.57 -5.40 -26.79
CA ARG A 99 2.65 -5.26 -25.66
C ARG A 99 3.37 -5.47 -24.33
N ARG A 100 4.17 -6.53 -24.21
CA ARG A 100 4.95 -6.78 -22.99
C ARG A 100 5.90 -5.61 -22.73
N ASN A 101 6.75 -5.26 -23.70
CA ASN A 101 7.76 -4.22 -23.53
C ASN A 101 7.15 -2.86 -23.18
N ALA A 102 6.03 -2.48 -23.80
CA ALA A 102 5.34 -1.22 -23.53
C ALA A 102 4.72 -1.16 -22.12
N SER A 103 4.30 -2.31 -21.57
CA SER A 103 3.67 -2.40 -20.25
C SER A 103 4.64 -2.22 -19.07
N PHE A 104 5.95 -2.43 -19.29
CA PHE A 104 6.99 -2.26 -18.28
C PHE A 104 7.58 -0.84 -18.34
N LYS A 105 7.80 -0.22 -17.18
CA LYS A 105 8.42 1.12 -17.07
C LYS A 105 9.65 1.11 -16.18
N SER A 106 10.62 1.96 -16.52
CA SER A 106 11.85 2.09 -15.74
C SER A 106 11.60 2.74 -14.38
N SER A 107 12.41 2.42 -13.37
CA SER A 107 12.36 3.11 -12.07
C SER A 107 12.53 4.63 -12.22
N LYS A 108 13.35 5.08 -13.17
CA LYS A 108 13.53 6.49 -13.49
C LYS A 108 12.25 7.15 -13.99
N THR A 109 11.60 6.58 -15.01
CA THR A 109 10.34 7.10 -15.56
C THR A 109 9.25 7.18 -14.49
N ILE A 110 9.15 6.16 -13.64
CA ILE A 110 8.20 6.11 -12.54
C ILE A 110 8.50 7.21 -11.51
N CYS A 111 9.78 7.40 -11.15
CA CYS A 111 10.21 8.44 -10.23
C CYS A 111 9.89 9.84 -10.76
N ASP A 112 10.19 10.10 -12.04
CA ASP A 112 9.90 11.37 -12.71
C ASP A 112 8.39 11.67 -12.70
N TYR A 113 7.56 10.67 -13.03
CA TYR A 113 6.10 10.80 -12.98
C TYR A 113 5.62 11.21 -11.58
N ILE A 114 6.08 10.52 -10.53
CA ILE A 114 5.65 10.80 -9.15
C ILE A 114 6.11 12.19 -8.68
N ASN A 115 7.35 12.58 -8.97
CA ASN A 115 7.86 13.91 -8.62
C ASN A 115 7.11 15.02 -9.35
N ASN A 116 6.71 14.80 -10.61
CA ASN A 116 5.94 15.75 -11.40
C ASN A 116 4.51 15.98 -10.89
N LEU A 117 3.92 15.03 -10.17
CA LEU A 117 2.60 15.20 -9.54
C LEU A 117 2.62 16.20 -8.36
N LYS A 118 3.80 16.60 -7.86
CA LYS A 118 3.99 17.58 -6.76
C LYS A 118 3.16 17.27 -5.51
N ILE A 119 3.02 15.98 -5.20
CA ILE A 119 2.25 15.51 -4.03
C ILE A 119 3.09 15.60 -2.76
N SER A 120 4.40 15.33 -2.89
CA SER A 120 5.37 15.53 -1.82
C SER A 120 6.05 16.89 -1.95
N LYS A 121 6.34 17.53 -0.82
CA LYS A 121 7.22 18.71 -0.76
C LYS A 121 8.70 18.36 -0.88
N VAL A 122 9.04 17.08 -0.64
CA VAL A 122 10.40 16.55 -0.72
C VAL A 122 10.53 15.77 -2.03
N GLN A 123 11.59 16.05 -2.80
CA GLN A 123 11.92 15.26 -3.99
C GLN A 123 12.28 13.85 -3.58
N LEU A 124 11.63 12.86 -4.19
CA LEU A 124 11.90 11.45 -3.92
C LEU A 124 13.05 10.97 -4.81
N SER A 125 13.96 10.21 -4.21
CA SER A 125 15.05 9.58 -4.95
C SER A 125 14.57 8.34 -5.70
N ILE A 126 15.36 7.90 -6.70
CA ILE A 126 15.09 6.64 -7.41
C ILE A 126 15.13 5.47 -6.42
N GLN A 127 16.06 5.47 -5.45
CA GLN A 127 16.19 4.43 -4.45
C GLN A 127 14.94 4.31 -3.56
N ASP A 128 14.33 5.43 -3.18
CA ASP A 128 13.08 5.43 -2.38
C ASP A 128 11.94 4.77 -3.16
N ILE A 129 11.82 5.11 -4.44
CA ILE A 129 10.81 4.53 -5.34
C ILE A 129 11.07 3.04 -5.53
N GLU A 130 12.32 2.62 -5.73
CA GLU A 130 12.67 1.21 -5.86
C GLU A 130 12.38 0.43 -4.57
N ALA A 131 12.62 1.01 -3.39
CA ALA A 131 12.26 0.37 -2.12
C ALA A 131 10.74 0.13 -2.00
N ILE A 132 9.93 1.12 -2.40
CA ILE A 132 8.47 0.99 -2.43
C ILE A 132 8.04 -0.07 -3.46
N LEU A 133 8.62 -0.03 -4.67
CA LEU A 133 8.31 -1.00 -5.73
C LEU A 133 8.72 -2.42 -5.32
N ASN A 134 9.84 -2.61 -4.63
CA ASN A 134 10.23 -3.92 -4.10
C ASN A 134 9.19 -4.45 -3.11
N THR A 135 8.60 -3.59 -2.27
CA THR A 135 7.48 -3.99 -1.39
C THR A 135 6.29 -4.50 -2.22
N LEU A 136 5.98 -3.87 -3.35
CA LEU A 136 4.91 -4.32 -4.25
C LEU A 136 5.25 -5.60 -5.02
N VAL A 137 6.53 -5.86 -5.25
CA VAL A 137 7.02 -7.14 -5.79
C VAL A 137 6.81 -8.24 -4.77
N TYR A 138 7.15 -8.01 -3.50
CA TYR A 138 6.91 -8.98 -2.41
C TYR A 138 5.42 -9.25 -2.18
N ASP A 139 4.57 -8.24 -2.35
CA ASP A 139 3.10 -8.38 -2.33
C ASP A 139 2.54 -9.17 -3.53
N GLY A 140 3.37 -9.50 -4.53
CA GLY A 140 2.94 -10.19 -5.76
C GLY A 140 2.07 -9.35 -6.70
N LYS A 141 2.09 -8.02 -6.56
CA LYS A 141 1.28 -7.09 -7.38
C LYS A 141 2.05 -6.56 -8.59
N VAL A 142 3.38 -6.49 -8.49
CA VAL A 142 4.27 -5.92 -9.50
C VAL A 142 5.37 -6.92 -9.81
N GLU A 143 5.76 -7.02 -11.07
CA GLU A 143 6.90 -7.81 -11.55
C GLU A 143 8.09 -6.87 -11.76
N LYS A 144 9.28 -7.33 -11.39
CA LYS A 144 10.54 -6.65 -11.71
C LYS A 144 11.26 -7.42 -12.80
N SER A 145 11.70 -6.70 -13.83
CA SER A 145 12.59 -7.19 -14.89
C SER A 145 13.81 -6.28 -14.97
N VAL A 146 14.91 -6.79 -15.55
CA VAL A 146 16.13 -6.02 -15.77
C VAL A 146 16.40 -5.96 -17.27
N ALA A 147 16.50 -4.76 -17.82
CA ALA A 147 16.93 -4.55 -19.19
C ALA A 147 18.43 -4.25 -19.20
N CYS A 148 19.16 -4.93 -20.09
CA CYS A 148 20.55 -4.61 -20.37
C CYS A 148 20.61 -3.74 -21.62
N HIS A 149 21.33 -2.63 -21.53
CA HIS A 149 21.67 -1.78 -22.66
C HIS A 149 23.18 -1.73 -22.82
N THR A 150 23.68 -2.23 -23.94
CA THR A 150 25.09 -2.10 -24.29
C THR A 150 25.29 -0.73 -24.90
N SER A 151 26.05 0.11 -24.21
CA SER A 151 26.49 1.39 -24.77
C SER A 151 27.38 1.15 -25.99
N PRO A 152 27.48 2.09 -26.94
CA PRO A 152 28.42 2.00 -28.07
C PRO A 152 29.88 1.81 -27.63
N SER A 153 30.20 2.18 -26.38
CA SER A 153 31.49 1.98 -25.71
C SER A 153 31.72 0.56 -25.17
N GLY A 154 30.75 -0.36 -25.29
CA GLY A 154 30.82 -1.71 -24.74
C GLY A 154 30.46 -1.82 -23.25
N GLU A 155 30.12 -0.71 -22.59
CA GLU A 155 29.66 -0.73 -21.19
C GLU A 155 28.20 -1.19 -21.10
N GLU A 156 27.99 -2.27 -20.35
CA GLU A 156 26.65 -2.79 -20.04
C GLU A 156 26.02 -1.99 -18.91
N ASN A 157 24.93 -1.27 -19.22
CA ASN A 157 24.13 -0.58 -18.23
C ASN A 157 22.85 -1.37 -17.96
N LEU A 158 22.63 -1.70 -16.69
CA LEU A 158 21.45 -2.41 -16.23
C LEU A 158 20.38 -1.42 -15.78
N THR A 159 19.15 -1.57 -16.27
CA THR A 159 18.02 -0.74 -15.91
C THR A 159 16.89 -1.59 -15.32
N ASN A 160 16.44 -1.23 -14.12
CA ASN A 160 15.30 -1.88 -13.48
C ASN A 160 13.99 -1.43 -14.14
N MET A 161 13.19 -2.41 -14.55
CA MET A 161 11.90 -2.24 -15.20
C MET A 161 10.79 -2.89 -14.36
N TYR A 162 9.63 -2.25 -14.27
CA TYR A 162 8.53 -2.70 -13.42
C TYR A 162 7.22 -2.74 -14.21
N GLY A 163 6.42 -3.79 -14.00
CA GLY A 163 5.14 -3.99 -14.68
C GLY A 163 4.09 -4.59 -13.75
N ILE A 164 2.80 -4.28 -13.97
CA ILE A 164 1.72 -4.86 -13.15
C ILE A 164 1.52 -6.34 -13.46
N ILE A 165 1.40 -7.16 -12.42
CA ILE A 165 1.01 -8.56 -12.53
C ILE A 165 -0.51 -8.66 -12.47
N LYS A 166 -1.11 -9.40 -13.40
CA LYS A 166 -2.46 -9.95 -13.21
C LYS A 166 -2.24 -11.34 -12.62
N PRO A 167 -2.77 -11.66 -11.43
CA PRO A 167 -2.60 -13.00 -10.87
C PRO A 167 -3.17 -14.02 -11.85
N HIS A 168 -2.31 -14.94 -12.30
CA HIS A 168 -2.68 -15.97 -13.28
C HIS A 168 -3.59 -17.04 -12.69
N LEU A 169 -3.54 -17.22 -11.37
CA LEU A 169 -4.33 -18.19 -10.64
C LEU A 169 -5.24 -17.45 -9.66
N SER A 170 -6.51 -17.82 -9.66
CA SER A 170 -7.42 -17.40 -8.59
C SER A 170 -7.04 -18.09 -7.27
N SER A 171 -7.46 -17.54 -6.13
CA SER A 171 -7.23 -18.18 -4.83
C SER A 171 -7.68 -19.64 -4.84
N CYS A 172 -6.83 -20.53 -4.33
CA CYS A 172 -7.11 -21.98 -4.27
C CYS A 172 -8.42 -22.24 -3.50
N ALA A 173 -9.21 -23.22 -3.94
CA ALA A 173 -10.48 -23.59 -3.30
C ALA A 173 -10.32 -23.94 -1.82
N LEU A 174 -9.19 -24.55 -1.43
CA LEU A 174 -8.84 -24.82 -0.03
C LEU A 174 -8.85 -23.56 0.83
N MET A 175 -8.36 -22.43 0.32
CA MET A 175 -8.35 -21.15 1.04
C MET A 175 -9.73 -20.48 1.11
N ARG A 176 -10.75 -21.04 0.45
CA ARG A 176 -12.13 -20.54 0.47
C ARG A 176 -13.04 -21.33 1.42
N ILE A 177 -12.55 -22.43 1.97
CA ILE A 177 -13.27 -23.31 2.91
C ILE A 177 -12.56 -23.22 4.26
N PRO A 178 -13.29 -23.23 5.39
CA PRO A 178 -12.70 -23.09 6.72
C PRO A 178 -11.57 -24.09 7.02
N CYS A 179 -11.55 -25.26 6.39
CA CYS A 179 -10.52 -26.26 6.61
C CYS A 179 -9.12 -25.86 6.12
N GLY A 180 -9.00 -25.06 5.04
CA GLY A 180 -7.68 -24.73 4.47
C GLY A 180 -6.88 -23.72 5.30
N GLY A 181 -7.54 -22.99 6.21
CA GLY A 181 -6.89 -22.10 7.18
C GLY A 181 -7.12 -22.54 8.64
N CYS A 182 -7.65 -23.74 8.87
CA CYS A 182 -8.03 -24.19 10.21
C CYS A 182 -6.78 -24.40 11.08
N PRO A 183 -6.66 -23.71 12.24
CA PRO A 183 -5.47 -23.82 13.09
C PRO A 183 -5.34 -25.18 13.79
N VAL A 184 -6.44 -25.92 13.91
CA VAL A 184 -6.53 -27.23 14.57
C VAL A 184 -6.81 -28.36 13.57
N HIS A 185 -6.49 -28.15 12.28
CA HIS A 185 -6.78 -29.13 11.23
C HIS A 185 -6.19 -30.51 11.52
N SER A 186 -4.96 -30.56 12.06
CA SER A 186 -4.25 -31.81 12.40
C SER A 186 -4.92 -32.64 13.50
N GLU A 187 -5.77 -32.00 14.31
CA GLU A 187 -6.47 -32.62 15.44
C GLU A 187 -7.93 -32.98 15.11
N CYS A 188 -8.40 -32.64 13.91
CA CYS A 188 -9.79 -32.84 13.52
C CYS A 188 -10.01 -34.27 12.99
N ARG A 189 -10.78 -35.09 13.72
CA ARG A 189 -11.13 -36.47 13.35
C ARG A 189 -12.58 -36.79 13.66
N GLU A 190 -13.15 -37.78 12.99
CA GLU A 190 -14.50 -38.25 13.31
C GLU A 190 -14.54 -38.91 14.69
N GLY A 191 -15.51 -38.52 15.52
CA GLY A 191 -15.71 -39.07 16.86
C GLY A 191 -14.88 -38.42 17.97
N ASP A 192 -13.90 -37.57 17.63
CA ASP A 192 -13.09 -36.85 18.60
C ASP A 192 -13.77 -35.55 19.11
N VAL A 193 -13.18 -34.94 20.14
CA VAL A 193 -13.64 -33.65 20.68
C VAL A 193 -13.60 -32.55 19.62
N ILE A 194 -12.58 -32.58 18.76
CA ILE A 194 -12.46 -31.74 17.58
C ILE A 194 -12.87 -32.61 16.38
N SER A 195 -14.11 -32.43 15.90
CA SER A 195 -14.65 -33.23 14.80
C SER A 195 -15.26 -32.36 13.70
N PRO A 196 -15.32 -32.86 12.45
CA PRO A 196 -16.03 -32.17 11.39
C PRO A 196 -17.51 -31.96 11.70
N THR A 197 -18.14 -32.93 12.36
CA THR A 197 -19.58 -32.95 12.67
C THR A 197 -19.97 -31.87 13.69
N THR A 198 -19.09 -31.57 14.63
CA THR A 198 -19.30 -30.55 15.69
C THR A 198 -18.51 -29.26 15.44
N CYS A 199 -17.94 -29.09 14.24
CA CYS A 199 -17.02 -27.99 13.93
C CYS A 199 -17.72 -26.62 13.92
N PRO A 200 -17.33 -25.66 14.79
CA PRO A 200 -17.93 -24.33 14.80
C PRO A 200 -17.58 -23.52 13.55
N TYR A 201 -16.37 -23.66 13.01
CA TYR A 201 -15.94 -22.96 11.81
C TYR A 201 -16.76 -23.35 10.57
N MET A 202 -17.11 -24.64 10.45
CA MET A 202 -17.93 -25.12 9.34
C MET A 202 -19.38 -24.70 9.52
N LYS A 203 -19.91 -24.75 10.75
CA LYS A 203 -21.25 -24.30 11.04
C LYS A 203 -21.45 -22.82 10.72
N GLU A 204 -20.56 -21.95 11.21
CA GLU A 204 -20.61 -20.51 10.92
C GLU A 204 -20.48 -20.25 9.42
N TRP A 205 -19.60 -20.96 8.71
CA TRP A 205 -19.41 -20.78 7.27
C TRP A 205 -20.62 -21.18 6.43
N LEU A 206 -21.42 -22.16 6.87
CA LEU A 206 -22.64 -22.60 6.18
C LEU A 206 -23.90 -21.78 6.51
N GLU A 207 -23.85 -20.95 7.55
CA GLU A 207 -25.00 -20.12 7.99
C GLU A 207 -25.14 -18.80 7.20
N PHE A 208 -24.21 -18.51 6.26
CA PHE A 208 -24.22 -17.36 5.34
C PHE A 208 -24.45 -17.78 3.89
#